data_AF-A0A4R2GWP4-F1
#
_entry.id   AF-A0A4R2GWP4-F1
#
_cell.length_a   1.000
_cell.length_b   1.000
_cell.length_c   1.000
_cell.angle_alpha   90.00
_cell.angle_beta   90.00
_cell.angle_gamma   90.00
#
_symmetry.space_group_name_H-M   'P 1'
#
loop_
_entity.id
_entity.type
_entity.pdbx_description
1 polymer ?
#
loop_
_entity_poly.entity_id
_entity_poly.type
_entity_poly.pdbx_seq_one_letter_code
_entity_poly.pdbx_strand_id
1 'polypeptide(L)'
;MRITTLSFIGFLVASAAAHAAGNPRAVNQLPPNDPTAAKLTPYEITLRAFDACLITQSRLLGTTREAVHTPCSCYARRTIANMTKDELNAFRRTGYFNDSAQAKGLEAIDYCKLKRPI
;
A
#
# COMPACT_ATOMS: atom_id res chain seq x y z
N MET A 1 9.27 17.28 -67.42
CA MET A 1 8.70 18.64 -67.25
C MET A 1 8.07 18.72 -65.87
N ARG A 2 8.32 19.82 -65.16
CA ARG A 2 8.10 20.05 -63.72
C ARG A 2 6.64 19.91 -63.29
N ILE A 3 6.37 19.26 -62.15
CA ILE A 3 5.11 19.42 -61.42
C ILE A 3 5.43 19.86 -59.99
N THR A 4 4.81 20.98 -59.65
CA THR A 4 4.93 21.87 -58.50
C THR A 4 4.24 21.32 -57.24
N THR A 5 4.81 21.72 -56.10
CA THR A 5 4.34 21.60 -54.71
C THR A 5 2.90 22.09 -54.47
N LEU A 6 2.16 21.43 -53.57
CA LEU A 6 1.14 22.06 -52.73
C LEU A 6 0.91 21.25 -51.44
N SER A 7 1.27 21.88 -50.32
CA SER A 7 0.98 21.46 -48.95
C SER A 7 -0.52 21.30 -48.72
N PHE A 8 -0.92 20.21 -48.06
CA PHE A 8 -2.18 20.17 -47.31
C PHE A 8 -1.88 19.88 -45.83
N ILE A 9 -2.30 20.82 -45.01
CA ILE A 9 -2.13 20.91 -43.56
C ILE A 9 -2.98 19.84 -42.90
N GLY A 10 -2.35 19.05 -42.03
CA GLY A 10 -3.02 18.08 -41.19
C GLY A 10 -3.72 18.73 -40.00
N PHE A 11 -4.97 18.32 -39.75
CA PHE A 11 -5.61 18.45 -38.45
C PHE A 11 -6.71 17.40 -38.31
N LEU A 12 -6.37 16.23 -37.77
CA LEU A 12 -7.34 15.22 -37.30
C LEU A 12 -7.13 15.06 -35.80
N VAL A 13 -7.94 15.76 -35.02
CA VAL A 13 -8.05 15.56 -33.57
C VAL A 13 -8.90 14.31 -33.37
N ALA A 14 -8.24 13.19 -33.08
CA ALA A 14 -8.89 11.99 -32.61
C ALA A 14 -9.23 12.15 -31.12
N SER A 15 -10.49 12.39 -30.79
CA SER A 15 -11.04 12.30 -29.44
C SER A 15 -11.05 10.84 -29.01
N ALA A 16 -9.96 10.39 -28.39
CA ALA A 16 -9.91 9.09 -27.73
C ALA A 16 -10.74 9.14 -26.44
N ALA A 17 -11.88 8.46 -26.45
CA ALA A 17 -12.63 8.12 -25.25
C ALA A 17 -11.78 7.18 -24.38
N ALA A 18 -11.29 7.66 -23.23
CA ALA A 18 -10.72 6.80 -22.20
C ALA A 18 -11.74 6.65 -21.06
N HIS A 19 -12.59 5.63 -21.20
CA HIS A 19 -13.35 5.08 -20.07
C HIS A 19 -12.35 4.36 -19.15
N ALA A 20 -12.00 4.97 -18.02
CA ALA A 20 -11.25 4.27 -16.98
C ALA A 20 -12.20 3.38 -16.16
N ALA A 21 -12.68 2.30 -16.78
CA ALA A 21 -13.17 1.13 -16.08
C ALA A 21 -12.02 0.12 -16.04
N GLY A 22 -11.33 0.02 -14.89
CA GLY A 22 -10.20 -0.88 -14.70
C GLY A 22 -10.12 -1.42 -13.28
N ASN A 23 -10.66 -2.62 -13.07
CA ASN A 23 -10.36 -3.57 -11.99
C ASN A 23 -9.81 -4.82 -12.72
N PRO A 24 -8.93 -5.74 -12.21
CA PRO A 24 -8.40 -5.97 -10.86
C PRO A 24 -6.92 -6.45 -10.87
N ARG A 25 -5.92 -5.56 -10.89
CA ARG A 25 -4.50 -5.90 -10.70
C ARG A 25 -3.74 -4.58 -10.51
N ALA A 26 -3.74 -4.05 -9.28
CA ALA A 26 -2.91 -2.90 -8.93
C ALA A 26 -1.45 -3.37 -8.88
N VAL A 27 -0.79 -3.33 -10.04
CA VAL A 27 0.66 -3.49 -10.17
C VAL A 27 1.28 -2.17 -9.71
N ASN A 28 1.96 -2.19 -8.56
CA ASN A 28 2.95 -1.21 -8.08
C ASN A 28 2.61 0.28 -7.91
N GLN A 29 1.35 0.71 -8.04
CA GLN A 29 0.97 2.03 -7.52
C GLN A 29 0.51 1.88 -6.08
N LEU A 30 1.44 2.16 -5.16
CA LEU A 30 1.13 2.34 -3.75
C LEU A 30 -0.06 3.32 -3.65
N PRO A 31 -1.14 3.00 -2.91
CA PRO A 31 -2.28 3.90 -2.77
C PRO A 31 -1.79 5.31 -2.41
N PRO A 32 -2.50 6.38 -2.82
CA PRO A 32 -2.08 7.74 -2.54
C PRO A 32 -1.79 7.92 -1.04
N ASN A 33 -0.74 8.67 -0.72
CA ASN A 33 -0.30 8.92 0.66
C ASN A 33 -1.49 9.34 1.53
N ASP A 34 -1.70 8.67 2.67
CA ASP A 34 -2.81 8.96 3.57
C ASP A 34 -2.55 10.29 4.31
N PRO A 35 -3.28 11.39 4.02
CA PRO A 35 -3.05 12.68 4.67
C PRO A 35 -3.40 12.64 6.16
N THR A 36 -4.18 11.64 6.61
CA THR A 36 -4.50 11.45 8.03
C THR A 36 -3.34 10.83 8.80
N ALA A 37 -2.36 10.23 8.11
CA ALA A 37 -1.20 9.61 8.73
C ALA A 37 -0.33 10.62 9.49
N ALA A 38 -0.29 11.88 9.06
CA ALA A 38 0.61 12.91 9.58
C ALA A 38 0.48 13.16 11.09
N LYS A 39 -0.71 12.92 11.66
CA LYS A 39 -1.03 13.24 13.06
C LYS A 39 -1.14 12.01 13.97
N LEU A 40 -0.92 10.81 13.44
CA LEU A 40 -1.17 9.58 14.19
C LEU A 40 -0.17 9.41 15.33
N THR A 41 -0.68 9.14 16.52
CA THR A 41 0.07 8.63 17.67
C THR A 41 0.57 7.20 17.38
N PRO A 42 1.60 6.70 18.09
CA PRO A 42 2.04 5.31 17.94
C PRO A 42 0.91 4.29 18.17
N TYR A 43 -0.03 4.60 19.06
CA TYR A 43 -1.21 3.78 19.30
C TYR A 43 -2.10 3.70 18.06
N GLU A 44 -2.41 4.82 17.41
CA GLU A 44 -3.23 4.83 16.19
C GLU A 44 -2.53 4.16 15.01
N ILE A 45 -1.20 4.29 14.90
CA ILE A 45 -0.39 3.53 13.92
C ILE A 45 -0.51 2.03 14.20
N THR A 46 -0.52 1.63 15.48
CA THR A 46 -0.74 0.22 15.86
C THR A 46 -2.12 -0.28 15.41
N LEU A 47 -3.18 0.51 15.61
CA LEU A 47 -4.51 0.16 15.12
C LEU A 47 -4.57 0.01 13.60
N ARG A 48 -3.92 0.92 12.86
CA ARG A 48 -3.81 0.85 11.39
C ARG A 48 -3.09 -0.42 10.93
N ALA A 49 -1.97 -0.74 11.57
CA ALA A 49 -1.21 -1.96 11.28
C ALA A 49 -2.02 -3.22 11.62
N PHE A 50 -2.79 -3.17 12.70
CA PHE A 50 -3.68 -4.24 13.12
C PHE A 50 -4.79 -4.49 12.09
N ASP A 51 -5.52 -3.46 11.67
CA ASP A 51 -6.59 -3.58 10.67
C ASP A 51 -6.07 -4.10 9.33
N ALA A 52 -4.93 -3.58 8.88
CA ALA A 52 -4.27 -4.05 7.66
C ALA A 52 -3.85 -5.53 7.77
N CYS A 53 -3.35 -5.94 8.93
CA CYS A 53 -3.02 -7.34 9.19
C CYS A 53 -4.27 -8.23 9.12
N LEU A 54 -5.37 -7.86 9.78
CA LEU A 54 -6.61 -8.64 9.75
C LEU A 54 -7.08 -8.88 8.32
N ILE A 55 -7.11 -7.83 7.50
CA ILE A 55 -7.53 -7.90 6.10
C ILE A 55 -6.60 -8.82 5.29
N THR A 56 -5.30 -8.66 5.46
CA THR A 56 -4.31 -9.39 4.66
C THR A 56 -4.25 -10.85 5.06
N GLN A 57 -4.17 -11.15 6.37
CA GLN A 57 -3.99 -12.50 6.88
C GLN A 57 -5.23 -13.36 6.71
N SER A 58 -6.43 -12.80 6.93
CA SER A 58 -7.69 -13.52 6.66
C SER A 58 -7.77 -13.96 5.19
N ARG A 59 -7.34 -13.11 4.25
CA ARG A 59 -7.27 -13.44 2.82
C ARG A 59 -6.19 -14.48 2.51
N LEU A 60 -4.98 -14.32 3.05
CA LEU A 60 -3.85 -15.22 2.79
C LEU A 60 -4.07 -16.64 3.32
N LEU A 61 -4.84 -16.77 4.40
CA LEU A 61 -5.14 -18.04 5.08
C LEU A 61 -6.52 -18.60 4.72
N GLY A 62 -7.36 -17.86 3.99
CA GLY A 62 -8.72 -18.28 3.67
C GLY A 62 -9.61 -18.47 4.91
N THR A 63 -9.46 -17.61 5.91
CA THR A 63 -10.16 -17.71 7.21
C THR A 63 -10.83 -16.38 7.58
N THR A 64 -11.53 -16.33 8.72
CA THR A 64 -12.19 -15.10 9.19
C THR A 64 -11.21 -14.14 9.87
N ARG A 65 -11.61 -12.87 10.03
CA ARG A 65 -10.78 -11.87 10.71
C ARG A 65 -10.62 -12.18 12.20
N GLU A 66 -11.64 -12.79 12.80
CA GLU A 66 -11.65 -13.21 14.20
C GLU A 66 -10.59 -14.28 14.44
N ALA A 67 -10.45 -15.24 13.53
CA ALA A 67 -9.44 -16.31 13.63
C ALA A 67 -7.99 -15.79 13.62
N VAL A 68 -7.75 -14.66 12.95
CA VAL A 68 -6.43 -14.01 12.89
C VAL A 68 -6.28 -12.84 13.87
N HIS A 69 -7.29 -12.57 14.70
CA HIS A 69 -7.30 -11.40 15.60
C HIS A 69 -6.13 -11.40 16.58
N THR A 70 -5.97 -12.47 17.35
CA THR A 70 -4.89 -12.60 18.33
C THR A 70 -3.49 -12.49 17.70
N PRO A 71 -3.15 -13.26 16.64
CA PRO A 71 -1.82 -13.12 16.03
C PRO A 71 -1.61 -11.76 15.34
N CYS A 72 -2.65 -11.14 14.77
CA CYS A 72 -2.53 -9.77 14.25
C CYS A 72 -2.32 -8.71 15.33
N SER A 73 -2.91 -8.87 16.52
CA SER A 73 -2.66 -8.01 17.67
C SER A 73 -1.20 -8.13 18.14
N CYS A 74 -0.66 -9.36 18.16
CA CYS A 74 0.77 -9.60 18.39
C CYS A 74 1.64 -8.86 17.36
N TYR A 75 1.33 -9.00 16.07
CA TYR A 75 2.09 -8.39 14.98
C TYR A 75 2.14 -6.86 15.09
N ALA A 76 0.98 -6.22 15.26
CA ALA A 76 0.89 -4.77 15.30
C ALA A 76 1.66 -4.20 16.49
N ARG A 77 1.45 -4.75 17.69
CA ARG A 77 2.14 -4.31 18.91
C ARG A 77 3.64 -4.48 18.78
N ARG A 78 4.09 -5.66 18.33
CA ARG A 78 5.52 -5.97 18.21
C ARG A 78 6.19 -5.09 17.15
N THR A 79 5.56 -4.89 16.00
CA THR A 79 6.14 -4.08 14.93
C THR A 79 6.34 -2.64 15.40
N ILE A 80 5.30 -2.01 15.93
CA ILE A 80 5.36 -0.60 16.34
C ILE A 80 6.23 -0.38 17.57
N ALA A 81 6.24 -1.31 18.54
CA ALA A 81 7.11 -1.21 19.71
C ALA A 81 8.61 -1.27 19.38
N ASN A 82 8.97 -1.90 18.26
CA ASN A 82 10.36 -1.97 17.78
C ASN A 82 10.72 -0.84 16.81
N MET A 83 9.79 0.07 16.50
CA MET A 83 10.08 1.22 15.64
C MET A 83 10.78 2.35 16.40
N THR A 84 11.72 2.97 15.71
CA THR A 84 12.35 4.23 16.09
C THR A 84 11.42 5.40 15.81
N LYS A 85 11.75 6.57 16.39
CA LYS A 85 11.03 7.82 16.10
C LYS A 85 11.05 8.17 14.60
N ASP A 86 12.16 7.90 13.91
CA ASP A 86 12.32 8.22 12.49
C ASP A 86 11.46 7.33 11.60
N GLU A 87 11.34 6.05 11.93
CA GLU A 87 10.44 5.11 11.24
C GLU A 87 8.97 5.48 11.45
N LEU A 88 8.58 5.86 12.67
CA LEU A 88 7.23 6.37 12.94
C LEU A 88 6.96 7.66 12.16
N ASN A 89 7.93 8.56 12.07
CA ASN A 89 7.81 9.78 11.28
C ASN A 89 7.74 9.48 9.77
N ALA A 90 8.47 8.47 9.28
CA ALA A 90 8.37 8.02 7.89
C ALA A 90 6.96 7.49 7.58
N PHE A 91 6.39 6.71 8.50
CA PHE A 91 5.00 6.26 8.40
C PHE A 91 4.03 7.45 8.36
N ARG A 92 4.19 8.45 9.24
CA ARG A 92 3.32 9.64 9.23
C ARG A 92 3.35 10.42 7.92
N ARG A 93 4.49 10.45 7.23
CA ARG A 93 4.64 11.17 5.95
C ARG A 93 4.02 10.43 4.77
N THR A 94 4.01 9.11 4.80
CA THR A 94 3.71 8.28 3.63
C THR A 94 2.47 7.42 3.79
N GLY A 95 2.12 7.05 5.03
CA GLY A 95 1.15 6.00 5.34
C GLY A 95 1.72 4.58 5.25
N TYR A 96 3.04 4.43 4.99
CA TYR A 96 3.67 3.14 4.74
C TYR A 96 4.90 2.91 5.61
N PHE A 97 5.19 1.64 5.88
CA PHE A 97 6.46 1.25 6.49
C PHE A 97 7.58 1.43 5.46
N ASN A 98 8.64 2.14 5.86
CA ASN A 98 9.88 2.18 5.10
C ASN A 98 10.63 0.84 5.23
N ASP A 99 11.72 0.65 4.48
CA ASP A 99 12.41 -0.63 4.38
C ASP A 99 12.86 -1.20 5.74
N SER A 100 13.37 -0.35 6.64
CA SER A 100 13.80 -0.76 7.97
C SER A 100 12.61 -1.19 8.86
N ALA A 101 11.48 -0.48 8.77
CA ALA A 101 10.25 -0.86 9.44
C ALA A 101 9.63 -2.13 8.85
N GLN A 102 9.74 -2.32 7.53
CA GLN A 102 9.25 -3.53 6.86
C GLN A 102 10.01 -4.76 7.33
N ALA A 103 11.34 -4.67 7.48
CA ALA A 103 12.14 -5.77 8.05
C ALA A 103 11.62 -6.20 9.44
N LYS A 104 11.36 -5.23 10.32
CA LYS A 104 10.76 -5.48 11.65
C LYS A 104 9.35 -6.08 11.56
N GLY A 105 8.56 -5.63 10.58
CA GLY A 105 7.26 -6.20 10.28
C GLY A 105 7.36 -7.68 9.88
N LEU A 106 8.30 -8.03 9.01
CA LEU A 106 8.53 -9.42 8.58
C LEU A 106 8.99 -10.31 9.75
N GLU A 107 9.88 -9.82 10.62
CA GLU A 107 10.27 -10.51 11.84
C GLU A 107 9.06 -10.71 12.78
N ALA A 108 8.19 -9.71 12.91
CA ALA A 108 6.99 -9.80 13.72
C ALA A 108 5.96 -10.79 13.13
N ILE A 109 5.83 -10.87 11.81
CA ILE A 109 4.98 -11.86 11.13
C ILE A 109 5.39 -13.28 11.55
N ASP A 110 6.69 -13.59 11.46
CA ASP A 110 7.20 -14.90 11.83
C ASP A 110 6.99 -15.20 13.32
N TYR A 111 7.37 -14.23 14.17
CA TYR A 111 7.23 -14.37 15.62
C TYR A 111 5.78 -14.63 16.03
N CYS A 112 4.84 -13.93 15.40
CA CYS A 112 3.41 -14.05 15.68
C CYS A 112 2.72 -15.19 14.91
N LYS A 113 3.50 -16.05 14.21
CA LYS A 113 3.02 -17.22 13.46
C LYS A 113 1.99 -16.86 12.38
N LEU A 114 2.18 -15.72 11.76
CA LEU A 114 1.37 -15.26 10.62
C LEU A 114 2.00 -15.73 9.30
N LYS A 115 1.20 -15.72 8.22
CA LYS A 115 1.69 -16.08 6.90
C LYS A 115 2.37 -14.86 6.26
N ARG A 116 3.60 -15.02 5.76
CA ARG A 116 4.30 -13.97 5.01
C ARG A 116 3.53 -13.64 3.71
N PRO A 117 3.21 -12.37 3.45
CA PRO A 117 2.76 -11.92 2.13
C PRO A 117 3.89 -12.14 1.11
N ILE A 118 3.58 -12.79 -0.01
CA ILE A 118 4.51 -12.99 -1.14
C ILE A 118 4.33 -11.90 -2.20
#